data_AF-A0A739HNB5-F1
#
_entry.id   AF-A0A739HNB5-F1
#
_cell.length_a   1.000
_cell.length_b   1.000
_cell.length_c   1.000
_cell.angle_alpha   90.00
_cell.angle_beta   90.00
_cell.angle_gamma   90.00
#
_symmetry.space_group_name_H-M   'P 1'
#
loop_
_entity.id
_entity.type
_entity.pdbx_description
1 polymer ?
#
loop_
_entity_poly.entity_id
_entity_poly.type
_entity_poly.pdbx_seq_one_letter_code
_entity_poly.pdbx_strand_id
1 'polypeptide(L)'
;GQKPAGMNIAKLTVDSASIKEYGARGVANTTLDAAGSAWKITGKNSGTILTVGFSNNNMSRGHGAQMWNGRSWFTFDTNAPLDIVTIGAQNIPPDTYPITVDVVGYQP
;
A
#
# COMPACT_ATOMS: atom_id res chain seq x y z
N GLY A 1 -4.27 5.79 -20.66
CA GLY A 1 -5.02 7.05 -20.62
C GLY A 1 -4.68 7.81 -19.36
N GLN A 2 -4.58 9.13 -19.44
CA GLN A 2 -4.25 9.97 -18.28
C GLN A 2 -5.30 9.80 -17.17
N LYS A 3 -4.84 9.54 -15.94
CA LYS A 3 -5.66 9.41 -14.74
C LYS A 3 -5.21 10.45 -13.69
N PRO A 4 -6.17 11.02 -12.94
CA PRO A 4 -5.85 11.95 -11.86
C PRO A 4 -5.10 11.24 -10.71
N ALA A 5 -4.49 12.04 -9.85
CA ALA A 5 -3.89 11.54 -8.61
C ALA A 5 -4.96 10.97 -7.66
N GLY A 6 -4.58 9.97 -6.87
CA GLY A 6 -5.46 9.42 -5.83
C GLY A 6 -6.59 8.54 -6.37
N MET A 7 -6.48 8.05 -7.61
CA MET A 7 -7.46 7.09 -8.15
C MET A 7 -7.37 5.81 -7.32
N ASN A 8 -8.48 5.41 -6.70
CA ASN A 8 -8.59 4.16 -5.96
C ASN A 8 -8.54 2.98 -6.95
N ILE A 9 -7.65 2.02 -6.68
CA ILE A 9 -7.43 0.84 -7.53
C ILE A 9 -7.60 -0.48 -6.77
N ALA A 10 -7.55 -0.45 -5.44
CA ALA A 10 -7.81 -1.61 -4.58
C ALA A 10 -8.11 -1.18 -3.15
N LYS A 11 -8.74 -2.07 -2.37
CA LYS A 11 -9.02 -1.88 -0.95
C LYS A 11 -8.53 -3.10 -0.18
N LEU A 12 -7.72 -2.87 0.84
CA LEU A 12 -7.27 -3.87 1.81
C LEU A 12 -8.16 -3.80 3.05
N THR A 13 -8.85 -4.90 3.36
CA THR A 13 -9.65 -5.05 4.58
C THR A 13 -9.00 -6.11 5.46
N VAL A 14 -8.73 -5.76 6.71
CA VAL A 14 -8.14 -6.65 7.72
C VAL A 14 -8.98 -6.55 8.98
N ASP A 15 -9.78 -7.58 9.23
CA ASP A 15 -10.67 -7.66 10.39
C ASP A 15 -10.10 -8.63 11.43
N SER A 16 -10.17 -8.26 12.70
CA SER A 16 -9.75 -9.13 13.79
C SER A 16 -10.43 -8.75 15.10
N ALA A 17 -10.74 -9.78 15.91
CA ALA A 17 -11.24 -9.63 17.26
C ALA A 17 -10.14 -9.83 18.33
N SER A 18 -8.98 -10.38 17.96
CA SER A 18 -7.91 -10.75 18.90
C SER A 18 -6.73 -9.79 18.92
N ILE A 19 -6.42 -9.16 17.78
CA ILE A 19 -5.36 -8.16 17.64
C ILE A 19 -5.97 -6.80 17.28
N LYS A 20 -5.44 -5.74 17.89
CA LYS A 20 -5.95 -4.37 17.68
C LYS A 20 -5.34 -3.70 16.46
N GLU A 21 -4.10 -4.05 16.13
CA GLU A 21 -3.36 -3.43 15.04
C GLU A 21 -2.73 -4.48 14.11
N TYR A 22 -2.41 -4.04 12.90
CA TYR A 22 -1.60 -4.80 11.96
C TYR A 22 -0.61 -3.88 11.25
N GLY A 23 0.56 -4.40 10.92
CA GLY A 23 1.50 -3.80 9.99
C GLY A 23 1.15 -4.17 8.55
N ALA A 24 1.29 -3.23 7.62
CA ALA A 24 1.07 -3.50 6.19
C ALA A 24 2.14 -2.84 5.31
N ARG A 25 2.58 -3.55 4.26
CA ARG A 25 3.62 -3.09 3.33
C ARG A 25 3.42 -3.60 1.92
N GLY A 26 3.65 -2.75 0.92
CA GLY A 26 3.75 -3.20 -0.46
C GLY A 26 4.98 -4.09 -0.69
N VAL A 27 4.78 -5.20 -1.42
CA VAL A 27 5.85 -6.11 -1.84
C VAL A 27 6.14 -5.88 -3.32
N ALA A 28 7.31 -5.32 -3.60
CA ALA A 28 7.73 -4.98 -4.96
C ALA A 28 9.24 -4.89 -5.08
N ASN A 29 9.74 -4.93 -6.32
CA ASN A 29 11.16 -4.71 -6.64
C ASN A 29 11.62 -3.28 -6.30
N THR A 30 10.70 -2.32 -6.23
CA THR A 30 11.01 -0.93 -5.88
C THR A 30 9.95 -0.37 -4.94
N THR A 31 10.34 -0.18 -3.69
CA THR A 31 9.61 0.64 -2.72
C THR A 31 10.19 2.07 -2.72
N LEU A 32 9.34 3.05 -2.45
CA LEU A 32 9.72 4.47 -2.44
C LEU A 32 10.00 5.01 -1.03
N ASP A 33 9.72 4.20 -0.01
CA ASP A 33 10.03 4.49 1.37
C ASP A 33 10.43 3.20 2.12
N ALA A 34 11.06 3.38 3.29
CA ALA A 34 11.60 2.29 4.09
C ALA A 34 10.52 1.38 4.71
N ALA A 35 9.29 1.88 4.84
CA ALA A 35 8.13 1.17 5.37
C ALA A 35 7.25 0.56 4.26
N GLY A 36 7.57 0.75 2.99
CA GLY A 36 6.79 0.22 1.86
C GLY A 36 5.37 0.75 1.78
N SER A 37 5.11 1.99 2.21
CA SER A 37 3.79 2.63 2.06
C SER A 37 3.49 3.04 0.61
N ALA A 38 4.53 3.28 -0.18
CA ALA A 38 4.50 3.57 -1.60
C ALA A 38 5.49 2.67 -2.36
N TRP A 39 5.07 2.16 -3.52
CA TRP A 39 5.88 1.25 -4.33
C TRP A 39 5.51 1.33 -5.81
N LYS A 40 6.34 0.71 -6.66
CA LYS A 40 6.11 0.62 -8.09
C LYS A 40 5.58 -0.75 -8.48
N ILE A 41 4.59 -0.79 -9.39
CA ILE A 41 4.06 -2.00 -10.00
C ILE A 41 4.26 -1.94 -11.52
N THR A 42 4.49 -3.10 -12.14
CA THR A 42 4.78 -3.20 -13.59
C THR A 42 3.65 -3.94 -14.29
N GLY A 43 3.14 -3.36 -15.37
CA GLY A 43 2.12 -4.00 -16.21
C GLY A 43 2.66 -5.27 -16.86
N LYS A 44 1.87 -6.35 -16.80
CA LYS A 44 2.29 -7.69 -17.27
C LYS A 44 2.64 -7.73 -18.76
N ASN A 45 1.94 -6.96 -19.58
CA ASN A 45 2.08 -7.03 -21.04
C ASN A 45 2.87 -5.85 -21.61
N SER A 46 2.69 -4.65 -21.05
CA SER A 46 3.28 -3.42 -21.57
C SER A 46 4.64 -3.07 -20.96
N GLY A 47 4.98 -3.62 -19.80
CA GLY A 47 6.13 -3.17 -19.01
C GLY A 47 5.97 -1.75 -18.43
N THR A 48 4.81 -1.12 -18.58
CA THR A 48 4.55 0.22 -18.04
C THR A 48 4.60 0.17 -16.52
N ILE A 49 5.30 1.13 -15.93
CA ILE A 49 5.44 1.23 -14.48
C ILE A 49 4.43 2.25 -13.95
N LEU A 50 3.68 1.84 -12.93
CA LEU A 50 2.82 2.72 -12.14
C LEU A 50 3.37 2.88 -10.74
N THR A 51 3.16 4.05 -10.15
CA THR A 51 3.44 4.31 -8.74
C THR A 51 2.14 4.22 -7.94
N VAL A 52 2.11 3.39 -6.92
CA VAL A 52 0.93 3.15 -6.07
C VAL A 52 1.32 3.20 -4.60
N GLY A 53 0.33 3.32 -3.73
CA GLY A 53 0.57 3.27 -2.29
C GLY A 53 -0.72 3.36 -1.49
N PHE A 54 -0.59 3.26 -0.18
CA PHE A 54 -1.71 3.53 0.72
C PHE A 54 -2.11 5.01 0.63
N SER A 55 -3.42 5.30 0.67
CA SER A 55 -3.93 6.66 0.52
C SER A 55 -3.42 7.60 1.64
N ASN A 56 -3.24 8.88 1.33
CA ASN A 56 -2.80 9.87 2.34
C ASN A 56 -3.75 9.94 3.55
N ASN A 57 -5.05 9.76 3.34
CA ASN A 57 -6.05 9.70 4.40
C ASN A 57 -5.83 8.49 5.33
N ASN A 58 -5.50 7.33 4.75
CA ASN A 58 -5.14 6.16 5.55
C ASN A 58 -3.81 6.36 6.27
N MET A 59 -2.82 6.96 5.61
CA MET A 59 -1.52 7.26 6.22
C MET A 59 -1.65 8.22 7.41
N SER A 60 -2.55 9.21 7.35
CA SER A 60 -2.81 10.10 8.50
C SER A 60 -3.49 9.43 9.70
N ARG A 61 -4.04 8.23 9.51
CA ARG A 61 -4.71 7.44 10.55
C ARG A 61 -3.84 6.31 11.10
N GLY A 62 -2.65 6.08 10.54
CA GLY A 62 -1.72 5.06 11.03
C GLY A 62 -0.98 5.50 12.28
N HIS A 63 -0.46 4.54 13.05
CA HIS A 63 0.22 4.77 14.34
C HIS A 63 1.73 5.02 14.21
N GLY A 64 2.19 5.38 13.01
CA GLY A 64 3.60 5.62 12.71
C GLY A 64 4.39 4.35 12.40
N ALA A 65 5.70 4.51 12.23
CA ALA A 65 6.60 3.46 11.78
C ALA A 65 7.16 2.65 12.96
N GLN A 66 6.94 1.33 12.93
CA GLN A 66 7.47 0.33 13.85
C GLN A 66 8.61 -0.46 13.20
N MET A 67 9.64 -0.80 13.96
CA MET A 67 10.79 -1.57 13.44
C MET A 67 10.69 -3.04 13.86
N TRP A 68 10.73 -3.95 12.87
CA TRP A 68 10.80 -5.38 13.09
C TRP A 68 11.95 -5.99 12.27
N ASN A 69 12.94 -6.56 12.95
CA ASN A 69 14.14 -7.16 12.34
C ASN A 69 14.83 -6.23 11.31
N GLY A 70 14.99 -4.95 11.65
CA GLY A 70 15.60 -3.96 10.76
C GLY A 70 14.71 -3.48 9.61
N ARG A 71 13.45 -3.94 9.52
CA ARG A 71 12.45 -3.45 8.58
C ARG A 71 11.45 -2.54 9.26
N SER A 72 11.18 -1.39 8.65
CA SER A 72 10.13 -0.46 9.10
C SER A 72 8.74 -0.91 8.60
N TRP A 73 7.70 -0.74 9.40
CA TRP A 73 6.31 -1.08 9.10
C TRP A 73 5.40 0.04 9.61
N PHE A 74 4.49 0.56 8.78
CA PHE A 74 3.40 1.35 9.33
C PHE A 74 2.33 0.42 9.91
N THR A 75 1.81 0.75 11.09
CA THR A 75 0.72 0.01 11.72
C THR A 75 -0.60 0.76 11.64
N PHE A 76 -1.69 0.00 11.57
CA PHE A 76 -3.05 0.48 11.40
C PHE A 76 -4.00 -0.34 12.28
N ASP A 77 -5.11 0.27 12.70
CA ASP A 77 -6.17 -0.43 13.42
C ASP A 77 -6.79 -1.53 12.56
N THR A 78 -7.04 -2.70 13.13
CA THR A 78 -7.91 -3.73 12.52
C THR A 78 -9.35 -3.21 12.44
N ASN A 79 -10.15 -3.77 11.53
CA ASN A 79 -11.52 -3.32 11.23
C ASN A 79 -11.60 -1.90 10.63
N ALA A 80 -10.48 -1.37 10.14
CA ALA A 80 -10.39 -0.13 9.38
C ALA A 80 -9.72 -0.38 8.01
N PRO A 81 -10.46 -0.29 6.89
CA PRO A 81 -9.91 -0.55 5.57
C PRO A 81 -8.87 0.48 5.10
N LEU A 82 -7.89 0.02 4.32
CA LEU A 82 -6.92 0.86 3.62
C LEU A 82 -7.20 0.89 2.12
N ASP A 83 -7.30 2.08 1.55
CA ASP A 83 -7.37 2.26 0.11
C ASP A 83 -5.95 2.29 -0.46
N ILE A 84 -5.74 1.53 -1.53
CA ILE A 84 -4.55 1.57 -2.37
C ILE A 84 -4.89 2.42 -3.59
N VAL A 85 -4.09 3.46 -3.80
CA VAL A 85 -4.33 4.49 -4.80
C VAL A 85 -3.14 4.66 -5.74
N THR A 86 -3.38 5.27 -6.89
CA THR A 86 -2.32 5.82 -7.73
C THR A 86 -1.72 7.06 -7.07
N ILE A 87 -0.38 7.14 -7.04
CA ILE A 87 0.32 8.32 -6.51
C ILE A 87 0.61 9.29 -7.64
N GLY A 88 0.15 10.54 -7.50
CA GLY A 88 0.27 11.55 -8.55
C GLY A 88 -0.56 11.22 -9.80
N ALA A 89 -0.65 12.19 -10.71
CA ALA A 89 -1.30 11.97 -12.00
C ALA A 89 -0.41 11.07 -12.88
N GLN A 90 -1.01 10.06 -13.52
CA GLN A 90 -0.26 9.04 -14.27
C GLN A 90 -0.99 8.67 -15.56
N ASN A 91 -0.24 8.38 -16.62
CA ASN A 91 -0.80 7.77 -17.82
C ASN A 91 -0.86 6.26 -17.66
N ILE A 92 -2.06 5.70 -17.57
CA ILE A 92 -2.28 4.28 -17.31
C ILE A 92 -2.83 3.61 -18.58
N PRO A 93 -1.99 2.98 -19.42
CA PRO A 93 -2.48 2.23 -20.57
C PRO A 93 -3.25 0.97 -20.14
N PRO A 94 -4.17 0.46 -20.97
CA PRO A 94 -4.84 -0.81 -20.72
C PRO A 94 -3.80 -1.94 -20.56
N ASP A 95 -3.74 -2.52 -19.35
CA ASP A 95 -2.88 -3.64 -19.00
C ASP A 95 -3.35 -4.23 -17.66
N THR A 96 -2.78 -5.36 -17.24
CA THR A 96 -2.96 -5.94 -15.92
C THR A 96 -1.75 -5.62 -15.05
N TYR A 97 -1.98 -4.96 -13.92
CA TYR A 97 -0.93 -4.58 -12.98
C TYR A 97 -1.09 -5.37 -11.67
N PRO A 98 -0.18 -6.31 -11.34
CA PRO A 98 -0.27 -7.09 -10.12
C PRO A 98 0.09 -6.23 -8.90
N ILE A 99 -0.64 -6.45 -7.80
CA ILE A 99 -0.39 -5.83 -6.51
C ILE A 99 -0.19 -6.94 -5.48
N THR A 100 0.79 -6.78 -4.60
CA THR A 100 1.05 -7.70 -3.49
C THR A 100 1.35 -6.88 -2.24
N VAL A 101 0.74 -7.27 -1.12
CA VAL A 101 0.89 -6.61 0.17
C VAL A 101 1.15 -7.67 1.22
N ASP A 102 2.19 -7.46 2.03
CA ASP A 102 2.43 -8.25 3.24
C ASP A 102 1.64 -7.61 4.40
N VAL A 103 1.00 -8.47 5.20
CA VAL A 103 0.22 -8.10 6.38
C VAL A 103 0.72 -8.92 7.56
N VAL A 104 0.97 -8.25 8.69
CA VAL A 104 1.43 -8.89 9.94
C VAL A 104 0.64 -8.35 11.12
N GLY A 105 0.23 -9.22 12.04
CA GLY A 105 -0.41 -8.76 13.28
C GLY A 105 0.57 -7.97 14.15
N TYR A 106 0.12 -6.86 14.75
CA TYR A 106 0.92 -6.05 15.66
C TYR A 106 0.20 -5.93 17.00
N GLN A 107 0.96 -6.15 18.08
CA GLN A 107 0.50 -5.91 19.43
C GLN A 107 1.32 -4.75 20.00
N PRO A 108 0.71 -3.57 20.20
CA PRO A 108 1.38 -2.42 20.82
C PRO A 108 1.73 -2.66 22.29
#